data_AF-A0A9D2BHL7-F1
#
_entry.id   AF-A0A9D2BHL7-F1
#
_cell.length_a   1.000
_cell.length_b   1.000
_cell.length_c   1.000
_cell.angle_alpha   90.00
_cell.angle_beta   90.00
_cell.angle_gamma   90.00
#
_symmetry.space_group_name_H-M   'P 1'
#
loop_
_entity.id
_entity.type
_entity.pdbx_description
1 polymer ?
#
loop_
_entity_poly.entity_id
_entity_poly.type
_entity_poly.pdbx_seq_one_letter_code
_entity_poly.pdbx_strand_id
1 'polypeptide(L)'
;MRFIWSPDLYYHPLVDTPLILTLSWTLLLLSILLARFCPEAKTLPRWRVIVETFVQFACLVGFFWWGFSRFGQSNSLFMKELDYYSRTGQWDNIIKRCQRPLNNYLYINYLNIALAERGLLAESMFSFDQHGLSGLLLSWDKMYVTTTLLSESYFTIGQIAVSQECAFEGNVIASRQGSVRHMQRLVQTNLISGEYVVAEKYLDVLSNTFFYADWAERHRRFLYNDEAVEADPLLGAKRALWRAQSGLANIRGLEGDLLDRLSRKSDDNLAVQYLGAYYLLSKNLQGFKNLIESYYGTPALRTLPKSFQEAVILLAEKDMDYWHRFNLSSQVIQRFAGYRQVVLGNRNNPQLPAMLSRSFGDTYWFYFIYKK
;
A
#
# COMPACT_ATOMS: atom_id res chain seq x y z
N MET A 1 -37.54 10.75 -8.24
CA MET A 1 -37.29 11.87 -9.17
C MET A 1 -36.17 12.83 -8.74
N ARG A 2 -35.92 13.06 -7.44
CA ARG A 2 -34.84 13.95 -6.96
C ARG A 2 -33.45 13.59 -7.53
N PHE A 3 -33.11 12.30 -7.60
CA PHE A 3 -31.82 11.78 -8.07
C PHE A 3 -31.45 12.08 -9.53
N ILE A 4 -32.43 12.35 -10.40
CA ILE A 4 -32.16 12.55 -11.85
C ILE A 4 -31.65 13.98 -12.11
N TRP A 5 -32.01 14.93 -11.26
CA TRP A 5 -31.79 16.36 -11.46
C TRP A 5 -30.92 17.00 -10.38
N SER A 6 -30.33 16.19 -9.49
CA SER A 6 -29.45 16.67 -8.43
C SER A 6 -28.09 15.94 -8.47
N PRO A 7 -27.03 16.57 -7.94
CA PRO A 7 -25.74 15.92 -7.72
C PRO A 7 -25.81 14.66 -6.83
N ASP A 8 -26.93 14.42 -6.14
CA ASP A 8 -27.13 13.34 -5.16
C ASP A 8 -26.94 11.91 -5.74
N LEU A 9 -26.89 11.77 -7.06
CA LEU A 9 -26.56 10.53 -7.76
C LEU A 9 -25.08 10.14 -7.59
N TYR A 10 -24.18 11.12 -7.58
CA TYR A 10 -22.73 10.89 -7.58
C TYR A 10 -21.97 11.68 -6.48
N TYR A 11 -22.67 12.55 -5.73
CA TYR A 11 -22.16 13.26 -4.56
C TYR A 11 -22.93 12.84 -3.31
N HIS A 12 -22.25 12.84 -2.16
CA HIS A 12 -22.83 12.35 -0.92
C HIS A 12 -23.91 13.33 -0.40
N PRO A 13 -25.16 12.89 -0.18
CA PRO A 13 -26.28 13.80 0.14
C PRO A 13 -26.21 14.42 1.53
N LEU A 14 -25.40 13.84 2.44
CA LEU A 14 -25.20 14.37 3.80
C LEU A 14 -24.06 15.39 3.88
N VAL A 15 -23.34 15.62 2.79
CA VAL A 15 -22.26 16.61 2.73
C VAL A 15 -22.77 17.78 1.90
N ASP A 16 -22.50 19.00 2.36
CA ASP A 16 -22.83 20.20 1.58
C ASP A 16 -22.21 20.09 0.20
N THR A 17 -23.04 20.19 -0.82
CA THR A 17 -22.56 20.08 -2.20
C THR A 17 -21.73 21.32 -2.52
N PRO A 18 -20.47 21.15 -2.95
CA PRO A 18 -19.67 22.26 -3.43
C PRO A 18 -20.43 23.04 -4.49
N LEU A 19 -20.42 24.36 -4.38
CA LEU A 19 -21.08 25.28 -5.32
C LEU A 19 -20.73 24.96 -6.78
N ILE A 20 -19.54 24.41 -7.04
CA ILE A 20 -19.14 24.05 -8.39
C ILE A 20 -19.92 22.87 -8.99
N LEU A 21 -20.27 21.86 -8.18
CA LEU A 21 -21.03 20.71 -8.66
C LEU A 21 -22.46 21.13 -9.00
N THR A 22 -23.07 21.99 -8.18
CA THR A 22 -24.38 22.55 -8.47
C THR A 22 -24.34 23.50 -9.68
N LEU A 23 -23.32 24.37 -9.78
CA LEU A 23 -23.12 25.22 -10.96
C LEU A 23 -22.93 24.43 -12.25
N SER A 24 -22.15 23.35 -12.21
CA SER A 24 -21.92 22.52 -13.40
C SER A 24 -23.21 21.88 -13.92
N TRP A 25 -24.08 21.42 -13.02
CA TRP A 25 -25.41 20.91 -13.37
C TRP A 25 -26.36 21.98 -13.89
N THR A 26 -26.42 23.14 -13.23
CA THR A 26 -27.30 24.23 -13.66
C THR A 26 -26.87 24.79 -15.01
N LEU A 27 -25.56 24.94 -15.25
CA LEU A 27 -25.01 25.37 -16.53
C LEU A 27 -25.30 24.38 -17.67
N LEU A 28 -25.26 23.07 -17.40
CA LEU A 28 -25.61 22.05 -18.39
C LEU A 28 -27.09 22.15 -18.80
N LEU A 29 -28.00 22.30 -17.83
CA LEU A 29 -29.42 22.46 -18.12
C LEU A 29 -29.70 23.78 -18.83
N LEU A 30 -29.03 24.85 -18.42
CA LEU A 30 -29.15 26.18 -19.02
C LEU A 30 -28.61 26.19 -20.46
N SER A 31 -27.54 25.45 -20.76
CA SER A 31 -27.01 25.34 -22.13
C SER A 31 -27.95 24.56 -23.06
N ILE A 32 -28.60 23.50 -22.57
CA ILE A 32 -29.65 22.77 -23.33
C ILE A 32 -30.87 23.66 -23.59
N LEU A 33 -31.28 24.46 -22.60
CA LEU A 33 -32.40 25.41 -22.76
C LEU A 33 -32.05 26.55 -23.72
N LEU A 34 -30.85 27.13 -23.60
CA LEU A 34 -30.37 28.18 -24.49
C LEU A 34 -30.16 27.69 -25.93
N ALA A 35 -29.77 26.42 -26.12
CA ALA A 35 -29.66 25.81 -27.44
C ALA A 35 -30.99 25.80 -28.22
N ARG A 36 -32.14 25.75 -27.52
CA ARG A 36 -33.47 25.87 -28.16
C ARG A 36 -33.80 27.28 -28.65
N PHE A 37 -33.19 28.30 -28.06
CA PHE A 37 -33.37 29.70 -28.46
C PHE A 37 -32.30 30.16 -29.45
N CYS A 38 -31.31 29.31 -29.78
CA CYS A 38 -30.40 29.55 -30.89
C CYS A 38 -31.20 29.41 -32.21
N PRO A 39 -31.32 30.49 -33.02
CA PRO A 39 -32.03 30.42 -34.28
C PRO A 39 -31.40 29.38 -35.19
N GLU A 40 -32.21 28.64 -35.96
CA GLU A 40 -31.72 27.77 -37.03
C GLU A 40 -30.73 28.56 -37.88
N ALA A 41 -29.48 28.09 -37.95
CA ALA A 41 -28.41 28.78 -38.64
C ALA A 41 -28.76 28.89 -40.14
N LYS A 42 -29.34 30.03 -40.53
CA LYS A 42 -29.45 30.44 -41.93
C LYS A 42 -28.06 30.34 -42.54
N THR A 43 -27.96 29.69 -43.70
CA THR A 43 -26.74 29.32 -44.43
C THR A 43 -25.56 30.29 -44.23
N LEU A 44 -24.74 30.04 -43.21
CA LEU A 44 -23.51 30.78 -42.96
C LEU A 44 -22.43 30.31 -43.95
N PRO A 45 -21.53 31.20 -44.41
CA PRO A 45 -20.44 30.82 -45.30
C PRO A 45 -19.49 29.82 -44.60
N ARG A 46 -19.05 28.77 -45.32
CA ARG A 46 -18.27 27.64 -44.77
C ARG A 46 -17.07 28.06 -43.91
N TRP A 47 -16.36 29.13 -44.27
CA TRP A 47 -15.20 29.60 -43.51
C TRP A 47 -15.58 30.17 -42.13
N ARG A 48 -16.74 30.82 -41.98
CA ARG A 48 -17.22 31.31 -40.68
C ARG A 48 -17.59 30.17 -39.76
N VAL A 49 -18.26 29.14 -40.29
CA VAL A 49 -18.60 27.93 -39.53
C VAL A 49 -17.33 27.25 -39.01
N ILE A 50 -16.28 27.14 -39.84
CA ILE A 50 -14.99 26.56 -39.44
C ILE A 50 -14.35 27.40 -38.32
N VAL A 51 -14.30 28.72 -38.46
CA VAL A 51 -13.71 29.62 -37.47
C VAL A 51 -14.50 29.57 -36.16
N GLU A 52 -15.82 29.63 -36.20
CA GLU A 52 -16.70 29.55 -35.01
C GLU A 52 -16.54 28.21 -34.30
N THR A 53 -16.48 27.10 -35.03
CA THR A 53 -16.26 25.77 -34.45
C THR A 53 -14.88 25.68 -33.78
N PHE A 54 -13.84 26.23 -34.42
CA PHE A 54 -12.50 26.27 -33.85
C PHE A 54 -12.44 27.12 -32.57
N VAL A 55 -13.10 28.28 -32.57
CA VAL A 55 -13.19 29.16 -31.40
C VAL A 55 -13.95 28.47 -30.26
N GLN A 56 -15.08 27.82 -30.54
CA GLN A 56 -15.82 27.05 -29.54
C GLN A 56 -14.99 25.91 -28.96
N PHE A 57 -14.27 25.17 -29.80
CA PHE A 57 -13.36 24.12 -29.35
C PHE A 57 -12.23 24.67 -28.48
N ALA A 58 -11.60 25.78 -28.89
CA ALA A 58 -10.55 26.44 -28.11
C ALA A 58 -11.09 26.95 -26.76
N CYS A 59 -12.30 27.50 -26.71
CA CYS A 59 -12.97 27.90 -25.47
C CYS A 59 -13.26 26.71 -24.56
N LEU A 60 -13.73 25.58 -25.11
CA LEU A 60 -13.94 24.34 -24.35
C LEU A 60 -12.62 23.81 -23.78
N VAL A 61 -11.56 23.72 -24.60
CA VAL A 61 -10.23 23.29 -24.14
C VAL A 61 -9.71 24.22 -23.05
N GLY A 62 -9.84 25.53 -23.23
CA GLY A 62 -9.45 26.53 -22.22
C GLY A 62 -10.23 26.39 -20.91
N PHE A 63 -11.54 26.16 -21.00
CA PHE A 63 -12.40 25.93 -19.83
C PHE A 63 -12.05 24.62 -19.10
N PHE A 64 -11.82 23.52 -19.83
CA PHE A 64 -11.40 22.25 -19.24
C PHE A 64 -10.01 22.35 -18.62
N TRP A 65 -9.06 23.03 -19.26
CA TRP A 65 -7.73 23.27 -18.71
C TRP A 65 -7.79 24.11 -17.43
N TRP A 66 -8.57 25.20 -17.44
CA TRP A 66 -8.82 26.02 -16.25
C TRP A 66 -9.51 25.22 -15.13
N GLY A 67 -10.54 24.44 -15.45
CA GLY A 67 -11.23 23.60 -14.49
C GLY A 67 -10.32 22.51 -13.89
N PHE A 68 -9.55 21.82 -14.73
CA PHE A 68 -8.63 20.78 -14.28
C PHE A 68 -7.48 21.36 -13.45
N SER A 69 -6.90 22.49 -13.85
CA SER A 69 -5.85 23.15 -13.07
C SER A 69 -6.34 23.66 -11.71
N ARG A 70 -7.60 24.13 -11.62
CA ARG A 70 -8.16 24.70 -10.40
C ARG A 70 -8.75 23.66 -9.44
N PHE A 71 -9.41 22.64 -9.96
CA PHE A 71 -10.16 21.65 -9.18
C PHE A 71 -9.55 20.24 -9.23
N GLY A 72 -8.59 20.01 -10.12
CA GLY A 72 -7.86 18.75 -10.18
C GLY A 72 -7.04 18.55 -8.91
N GLN A 73 -7.31 17.46 -8.21
CA GLN A 73 -6.56 17.06 -7.01
C GLN A 73 -5.21 16.43 -7.40
N SER A 74 -4.35 17.20 -8.08
CA SER A 74 -3.03 16.75 -8.55
C SER A 74 -2.18 16.19 -7.40
N ASN A 75 -2.29 16.77 -6.21
CA ASN A 75 -1.59 16.33 -4.99
C ASN A 75 -1.96 14.89 -4.58
N SER A 76 -3.15 14.40 -4.94
CA SER A 76 -3.62 13.03 -4.62
C SER A 76 -3.28 12.00 -5.70
N LEU A 77 -2.80 12.42 -6.87
CA LEU A 77 -2.60 11.52 -8.02
C LEU A 77 -1.59 10.43 -7.72
N PHE A 78 -0.49 10.77 -7.04
CA PHE A 78 0.51 9.78 -6.67
C PHE A 78 -0.04 8.70 -5.75
N MET A 79 -0.84 9.09 -4.75
CA MET A 79 -1.51 8.14 -3.86
C MET A 79 -2.43 7.20 -4.65
N LYS A 80 -3.25 7.76 -5.56
CA LYS A 80 -4.16 6.99 -6.42
C LYS A 80 -3.41 6.05 -7.37
N GLU A 81 -2.25 6.46 -7.86
CA GLU A 81 -1.37 5.63 -8.68
C GLU A 81 -0.83 4.42 -7.90
N LEU A 82 -0.30 4.64 -6.68
CA LEU A 82 0.17 3.55 -5.82
C LEU A 82 -0.96 2.60 -5.42
N ASP A 83 -2.12 3.15 -5.09
CA ASP A 83 -3.34 2.41 -4.77
C ASP A 83 -3.77 1.49 -5.93
N TYR A 84 -3.77 2.02 -7.15
CA TYR A 84 -4.09 1.27 -8.37
C TYR A 84 -3.08 0.13 -8.62
N TYR A 85 -1.77 0.41 -8.51
CA TYR A 85 -0.75 -0.63 -8.66
C TYR A 85 -0.87 -1.71 -7.60
N SER A 86 -1.17 -1.34 -6.35
CA SER A 86 -1.38 -2.31 -5.28
C SER A 86 -2.57 -3.21 -5.56
N ARG A 87 -3.70 -2.63 -5.97
CA ARG A 87 -4.90 -3.38 -6.33
C ARG A 87 -4.69 -4.36 -7.50
N THR A 88 -3.80 -4.01 -8.42
CA THR A 88 -3.53 -4.81 -9.63
C THR A 88 -2.28 -5.69 -9.51
N GLY A 89 -1.64 -5.74 -8.34
CA GLY A 89 -0.44 -6.56 -8.10
C GLY A 89 0.82 -6.08 -8.82
N GLN A 90 0.88 -4.82 -9.23
CA GLN A 90 2.01 -4.23 -9.96
C GLN A 90 3.09 -3.72 -9.01
N TRP A 91 3.66 -4.62 -8.21
CA TRP A 91 4.59 -4.29 -7.13
C TRP A 91 5.86 -3.57 -7.61
N ASP A 92 6.43 -3.98 -8.75
CA ASP A 92 7.64 -3.34 -9.30
C ASP A 92 7.40 -1.87 -9.69
N ASN A 93 6.19 -1.54 -10.13
CA ASN A 93 5.82 -0.18 -10.46
C ASN A 93 5.77 0.70 -9.21
N ILE A 94 5.26 0.17 -8.09
CA ILE A 94 5.32 0.86 -6.78
C ILE A 94 6.77 1.12 -6.39
N ILE A 95 7.62 0.08 -6.41
CA ILE A 95 9.03 0.18 -6.02
C ILE A 95 9.75 1.24 -6.88
N LYS A 96 9.57 1.18 -8.21
CA LYS A 96 10.14 2.16 -9.14
C LYS A 96 9.65 3.58 -8.86
N ARG A 97 8.35 3.75 -8.60
CA ARG A 97 7.76 5.08 -8.37
C ARG A 97 8.18 5.69 -7.02
N CYS A 98 8.55 4.85 -6.06
CA CYS A 98 9.02 5.24 -4.74
C CYS A 98 10.54 5.45 -4.63
N GLN A 99 11.31 5.44 -5.73
CA GLN A 99 12.75 5.78 -5.75
C GLN A 99 13.06 7.27 -5.49
N ARG A 100 12.04 8.07 -5.22
CA ARG A 100 12.12 9.50 -4.93
C ARG A 100 11.90 9.74 -3.43
N PRO A 101 12.30 10.91 -2.89
CA PRO A 101 12.06 11.20 -1.49
C PRO A 101 10.59 11.05 -1.09
N LEU A 102 10.33 10.30 -0.02
CA LEU A 102 8.98 10.02 0.49
C LEU A 102 8.72 10.80 1.77
N ASN A 103 7.65 11.58 1.80
CA ASN A 103 7.27 12.42 2.95
C ASN A 103 5.94 12.03 3.59
N ASN A 104 5.30 10.96 3.12
CA ASN A 104 3.99 10.52 3.57
C ASN A 104 4.01 9.03 3.92
N TYR A 105 3.54 8.69 5.13
CA TYR A 105 3.49 7.33 5.63
C TYR A 105 2.70 6.37 4.72
N LEU A 106 1.64 6.85 4.05
CA LEU A 106 0.86 6.04 3.12
C LEU A 106 1.74 5.50 1.98
N TYR A 107 2.64 6.33 1.44
CA TYR A 107 3.51 5.95 0.33
C TYR A 107 4.54 4.91 0.76
N ILE A 108 5.08 5.08 1.97
CA ILE A 108 6.06 4.18 2.57
C ILE A 108 5.40 2.82 2.86
N ASN A 109 4.14 2.79 3.32
CA ASN A 109 3.40 1.55 3.53
C ASN A 109 3.19 0.78 2.22
N TYR A 110 2.78 1.45 1.14
CA TYR A 110 2.68 0.79 -0.18
C TYR A 110 4.02 0.24 -0.65
N LEU A 111 5.10 1.00 -0.47
CA LEU A 111 6.44 0.53 -0.79
C LEU A 111 6.78 -0.72 0.03
N ASN A 112 6.53 -0.73 1.34
CA ASN A 112 6.86 -1.85 2.20
C ASN A 112 6.01 -3.09 1.89
N ILE A 113 4.73 -2.93 1.51
CA ILE A 113 3.91 -4.00 0.94
C ILE A 113 4.56 -4.55 -0.34
N ALA A 114 4.91 -3.68 -1.29
CA ALA A 114 5.50 -4.09 -2.56
C ALA A 114 6.84 -4.80 -2.39
N LEU A 115 7.69 -4.32 -1.46
CA LEU A 115 8.94 -4.98 -1.10
C LEU A 115 8.68 -6.34 -0.47
N ALA A 116 7.69 -6.48 0.42
CA ALA A 116 7.34 -7.74 1.04
C ALA A 116 6.81 -8.78 0.03
N GLU A 117 5.91 -8.36 -0.87
CA GLU A 117 5.38 -9.18 -1.97
C GLU A 117 6.47 -9.63 -2.96
N ARG A 118 7.59 -8.89 -3.05
CA ARG A 118 8.79 -9.28 -3.81
C ARG A 118 9.83 -10.04 -2.99
N GLY A 119 9.62 -10.24 -1.69
CA GLY A 119 10.61 -10.86 -0.80
C GLY A 119 11.86 -10.00 -0.54
N LEU A 120 11.77 -8.69 -0.77
CA LEU A 120 12.85 -7.70 -0.68
C LEU A 120 12.74 -6.79 0.54
N LEU A 121 11.77 -7.00 1.44
CA LEU A 121 11.55 -6.11 2.59
C LEU A 121 12.80 -6.01 3.47
N ALA A 122 13.30 -7.14 3.96
CA ALA A 122 14.52 -7.14 4.77
C ALA A 122 15.79 -6.82 3.96
N GLU A 123 15.78 -7.08 2.66
CA GLU A 123 16.95 -6.86 1.79
C GLU A 123 17.17 -5.39 1.47
N SER A 124 16.10 -4.66 1.14
CA SER A 124 16.22 -3.36 0.44
C SER A 124 15.44 -2.23 1.08
N MET A 125 14.70 -2.43 2.18
CA MET A 125 13.85 -1.36 2.74
C MET A 125 14.60 -0.06 3.06
N PHE A 126 15.84 -0.14 3.55
CA PHE A 126 16.66 1.03 3.89
C PHE A 126 17.36 1.66 2.67
N SER A 127 17.19 1.09 1.48
CA SER A 127 17.52 1.77 0.22
C SER A 127 16.49 2.83 -0.15
N PHE A 128 15.40 2.93 0.61
CA PHE A 128 14.33 3.92 0.44
C PHE A 128 14.15 4.74 1.73
N ASP A 129 13.42 5.85 1.61
CA ASP A 129 13.04 6.65 2.78
C ASP A 129 12.07 5.86 3.68
N GLN A 130 12.56 5.53 4.88
CA GLN A 130 11.79 4.87 5.94
C GLN A 130 11.57 5.84 7.10
N HIS A 131 10.36 5.86 7.67
CA HIS A 131 9.98 6.73 8.78
C HIS A 131 9.32 5.93 9.92
N GLY A 132 10.14 5.26 10.73
CA GLY A 132 9.69 4.54 11.92
C GLY A 132 8.63 3.47 11.65
N LEU A 133 7.96 3.05 12.72
CA LEU A 133 6.93 2.00 12.65
C LEU A 133 5.70 2.41 11.83
N SER A 134 5.31 3.69 11.87
CA SER A 134 4.17 4.20 11.08
C SER A 134 4.39 4.08 9.57
N GLY A 135 5.64 4.02 9.10
CA GLY A 135 5.97 3.72 7.71
C GLY A 135 5.82 2.23 7.34
N LEU A 136 5.93 1.32 8.31
CA LEU A 136 5.74 -0.12 8.11
C LEU A 136 4.26 -0.50 8.16
N LEU A 137 3.56 0.02 9.17
CA LEU A 137 2.16 -0.23 9.41
C LEU A 137 1.52 1.01 10.04
N LEU A 138 0.48 1.52 9.39
CA LEU A 138 -0.21 2.73 9.84
C LEU A 138 -0.91 2.55 11.19
N SER A 139 -1.09 3.66 11.91
CA SER A 139 -2.06 3.72 12.99
C SER A 139 -3.47 3.71 12.43
N TRP A 140 -4.37 3.01 13.10
CA TRP A 140 -5.77 2.97 12.73
C TRP A 140 -6.48 4.28 13.14
N ASP A 141 -7.01 5.00 12.16
CA ASP A 141 -7.70 6.29 12.36
C ASP A 141 -9.11 6.30 11.74
N LYS A 142 -9.62 5.13 11.33
CA LYS A 142 -10.94 4.90 10.71
C LYS A 142 -11.24 5.76 9.49
N MET A 143 -10.23 6.33 8.84
CA MET A 143 -10.42 6.96 7.53
C MET A 143 -10.51 5.89 6.44
N TYR A 144 -11.24 6.17 5.37
CA TYR A 144 -11.43 5.20 4.27
C TYR A 144 -10.10 4.75 3.67
N VAL A 145 -9.19 5.70 3.40
CA VAL A 145 -7.90 5.44 2.72
C VAL A 145 -6.96 4.60 3.60
N THR A 146 -6.85 4.94 4.87
CA THR A 146 -6.00 4.22 5.83
C THR A 146 -6.55 2.83 6.12
N THR A 147 -7.86 2.70 6.29
CA THR A 147 -8.54 1.41 6.49
C THR A 147 -8.36 0.49 5.28
N THR A 148 -8.47 1.04 4.06
CA THR A 148 -8.19 0.30 2.83
C THR A 148 -6.75 -0.21 2.82
N LEU A 149 -5.78 0.67 3.10
CA LEU A 149 -4.36 0.31 3.10
C LEU A 149 -4.00 -0.66 4.23
N LEU A 150 -4.56 -0.51 5.43
CA LEU A 150 -4.39 -1.45 6.52
C LEU A 150 -4.92 -2.84 6.16
N SER A 151 -6.06 -2.91 5.48
CA SER A 151 -6.59 -4.18 4.98
C SER A 151 -5.59 -4.87 4.03
N GLU A 152 -4.94 -4.11 3.13
CA GLU A 152 -3.88 -4.63 2.26
C GLU A 152 -2.62 -5.03 3.03
N SER A 153 -2.15 -4.20 3.97
CA SER A 153 -0.97 -4.47 4.80
C SER A 153 -1.14 -5.76 5.59
N TYR A 154 -2.26 -5.91 6.30
CA TYR A 154 -2.53 -7.11 7.09
C TYR A 154 -2.76 -8.34 6.21
N PHE A 155 -3.39 -8.19 5.04
CA PHE A 155 -3.51 -9.31 4.11
C PHE A 155 -2.13 -9.76 3.61
N THR A 156 -1.26 -8.81 3.27
CA THR A 156 0.13 -9.04 2.84
C THR A 156 0.88 -9.79 3.94
N ILE A 157 0.88 -9.27 5.17
CA ILE A 157 1.51 -9.88 6.35
C ILE A 157 0.94 -11.28 6.65
N GLY A 158 -0.31 -11.55 6.27
CA GLY A 158 -1.02 -12.80 6.53
C GLY A 158 -1.93 -12.77 7.77
N GLN A 159 -2.21 -11.59 8.34
CA GLN A 159 -3.18 -11.41 9.42
C GLN A 159 -4.60 -11.30 8.86
N ILE A 160 -5.21 -12.45 8.56
CA ILE A 160 -6.47 -12.52 7.82
C ILE A 160 -7.65 -11.92 8.61
N ALA A 161 -7.73 -12.17 9.92
CA ALA A 161 -8.79 -11.58 10.76
C ALA A 161 -8.75 -10.05 10.77
N VAL A 162 -7.58 -9.46 10.97
CA VAL A 162 -7.43 -7.99 11.02
C VAL A 162 -7.65 -7.38 9.63
N SER A 163 -7.19 -8.05 8.58
CA SER A 163 -7.49 -7.64 7.20
C SER A 163 -8.99 -7.62 6.91
N GLN A 164 -9.71 -8.65 7.39
CA GLN A 164 -11.17 -8.77 7.28
C GLN A 164 -11.88 -7.67 8.06
N GLU A 165 -11.45 -7.37 9.28
CA GLU A 165 -11.99 -6.28 10.11
C GLU A 165 -11.84 -4.93 9.39
N CYS A 166 -10.64 -4.62 8.90
CA CYS A 166 -10.41 -3.41 8.11
C CYS A 166 -11.27 -3.39 6.84
N ALA A 167 -11.39 -4.52 6.13
CA ALA A 167 -12.24 -4.57 4.93
C ALA A 167 -13.72 -4.33 5.28
N PHE A 168 -14.21 -4.90 6.36
CA PHE A 168 -15.57 -4.69 6.83
C PHE A 168 -15.82 -3.23 7.19
N GLU A 169 -14.94 -2.61 7.99
CA GLU A 169 -15.05 -1.18 8.32
C GLU A 169 -14.98 -0.31 7.06
N GLY A 170 -14.02 -0.55 6.17
CA GLY A 170 -13.88 0.18 4.92
C GLY A 170 -15.12 0.09 4.04
N ASN A 171 -15.79 -1.07 4.04
CA ASN A 171 -17.05 -1.26 3.34
C ASN A 171 -18.20 -0.46 3.99
N VAL A 172 -18.25 -0.38 5.32
CA VAL A 172 -19.25 0.42 6.05
C VAL A 172 -19.01 1.92 5.83
N ILE A 173 -17.75 2.37 5.88
CA ILE A 173 -17.37 3.77 5.65
C ILE A 173 -17.78 4.24 4.24
N ALA A 174 -17.68 3.37 3.23
CA ALA A 174 -18.04 3.70 1.86
C ALA A 174 -19.50 4.14 1.69
N SER A 175 -20.39 3.84 2.65
CA SER A 175 -21.82 4.20 2.70
C SER A 175 -22.64 3.76 1.47
N ARG A 176 -23.97 3.67 1.61
CA ARG A 176 -24.96 3.24 0.60
C ARG A 176 -24.76 1.84 -0.01
N GLN A 177 -23.78 1.68 -0.91
CA GLN A 177 -23.59 0.48 -1.73
C GLN A 177 -22.29 -0.27 -1.39
N GLY A 178 -21.53 0.23 -0.41
CA GLY A 178 -20.26 -0.35 0.00
C GLY A 178 -19.16 -0.09 -1.03
N SER A 179 -18.07 -0.84 -0.92
CA SER A 179 -16.91 -0.74 -1.80
C SER A 179 -16.59 -2.10 -2.37
N VAL A 180 -16.59 -2.19 -3.71
CA VAL A 180 -16.24 -3.44 -4.41
C VAL A 180 -14.89 -3.97 -3.96
N ARG A 181 -13.90 -3.10 -3.74
CA ARG A 181 -12.57 -3.54 -3.28
C ARG A 181 -12.66 -4.26 -1.94
N HIS A 182 -13.38 -3.68 -1.00
CA HIS A 182 -13.58 -4.27 0.32
C HIS A 182 -14.42 -5.54 0.24
N MET A 183 -15.46 -5.60 -0.59
CA MET A 183 -16.22 -6.82 -0.82
C MET A 183 -15.36 -7.94 -1.43
N GLN A 184 -14.50 -7.64 -2.40
CA GLN A 184 -13.55 -8.62 -2.96
C GLN A 184 -12.61 -9.15 -1.88
N ARG A 185 -12.10 -8.27 -1.01
CA ARG A 185 -11.28 -8.68 0.13
C ARG A 185 -12.07 -9.55 1.11
N LEU A 186 -13.31 -9.19 1.43
CA LEU A 186 -14.20 -9.96 2.30
C LEU A 186 -14.52 -11.34 1.70
N VAL A 187 -14.72 -11.46 0.39
CA VAL A 187 -14.81 -12.76 -0.29
C VAL A 187 -13.54 -13.57 -0.02
N GLN A 188 -12.36 -13.00 -0.29
CA GLN A 188 -11.10 -13.71 -0.13
C GLN A 188 -10.86 -14.17 1.32
N THR A 189 -11.08 -13.30 2.31
CA THR A 189 -10.87 -13.67 3.72
C THR A 189 -11.85 -14.74 4.20
N ASN A 190 -13.12 -14.68 3.77
CA ASN A 190 -14.11 -15.70 4.13
C ASN A 190 -13.85 -17.04 3.39
N LEU A 191 -13.38 -17.01 2.14
CA LEU A 191 -12.92 -18.24 1.46
C LEU A 191 -11.73 -18.86 2.21
N ILE A 192 -10.76 -18.04 2.64
CA ILE A 192 -9.60 -18.47 3.41
C ILE A 192 -10.01 -19.12 4.74
N SER A 193 -10.97 -18.52 5.47
CA SER A 193 -11.45 -19.05 6.75
C SER A 193 -12.41 -20.24 6.60
N GLY A 194 -12.96 -20.50 5.41
CA GLY A 194 -13.97 -21.52 5.17
C GLY A 194 -15.41 -21.07 5.43
N GLU A 195 -15.63 -19.77 5.64
CA GLU A 195 -16.95 -19.15 5.84
C GLU A 195 -17.66 -18.93 4.49
N TYR A 196 -17.90 -20.03 3.77
CA TYR A 196 -18.39 -20.01 2.39
C TYR A 196 -19.74 -19.30 2.23
N VAL A 197 -20.65 -19.48 3.18
CA VAL A 197 -21.97 -18.81 3.18
C VAL A 197 -21.82 -17.28 3.21
N VAL A 198 -20.82 -16.76 3.91
CA VAL A 198 -20.55 -15.32 3.97
C VAL A 198 -19.88 -14.84 2.69
N ALA A 199 -18.91 -15.60 2.16
CA ALA A 199 -18.28 -15.30 0.88
C ALA A 199 -19.32 -15.23 -0.26
N GLU A 200 -20.25 -16.18 -0.30
CA GLU A 200 -21.32 -16.27 -1.29
C GLU A 200 -22.20 -15.01 -1.30
N LYS A 201 -22.58 -14.48 -0.14
CA LYS A 201 -23.35 -13.22 -0.04
C LYS A 201 -22.68 -12.05 -0.75
N TYR A 202 -21.37 -11.91 -0.59
CA TYR A 202 -20.64 -10.83 -1.27
C TYR A 202 -20.47 -11.12 -2.77
N LEU A 203 -20.30 -12.38 -3.16
CA LEU A 203 -20.26 -12.78 -4.57
C LEU A 203 -21.59 -12.50 -5.28
N ASP A 204 -22.74 -12.73 -4.64
CA ASP A 204 -24.06 -12.41 -5.18
C ASP A 204 -24.24 -10.91 -5.43
N VAL A 205 -23.71 -10.05 -4.55
CA VAL A 205 -23.73 -8.60 -4.77
C VAL A 205 -22.85 -8.24 -5.97
N LEU A 206 -21.64 -8.80 -6.05
CA LEU A 206 -20.68 -8.50 -7.11
C LEU A 206 -21.10 -9.05 -8.48
N SER A 207 -21.81 -10.19 -8.54
CA SER A 207 -22.33 -10.78 -9.78
C SER A 207 -23.39 -9.90 -10.44
N ASN A 208 -24.03 -9.01 -9.69
CA ASN A 208 -25.01 -8.05 -10.20
C ASN A 208 -24.37 -6.73 -10.70
N THR A 209 -23.04 -6.65 -10.79
CA THR A 209 -22.33 -5.44 -11.25
C THR A 209 -21.80 -5.59 -12.67
N PHE A 210 -21.74 -4.50 -13.44
CA PHE A 210 -21.27 -4.53 -14.84
C PHE A 210 -19.80 -4.95 -14.99
N PHE A 211 -18.92 -4.52 -14.08
CA PHE A 211 -17.47 -4.69 -14.24
C PHE A 211 -16.87 -5.82 -13.40
N TYR A 212 -17.61 -6.37 -12.43
CA TYR A 212 -17.08 -7.36 -11.48
C TYR A 212 -17.83 -8.68 -11.49
N ALA A 213 -18.85 -8.84 -12.34
CA ALA A 213 -19.58 -10.10 -12.48
C ALA A 213 -18.66 -11.27 -12.85
N ASP A 214 -17.81 -11.11 -13.87
CA ASP A 214 -16.86 -12.16 -14.29
C ASP A 214 -15.83 -12.49 -13.22
N TRP A 215 -15.48 -11.52 -12.38
CA TRP A 215 -14.60 -11.78 -11.23
C TRP A 215 -15.34 -12.63 -10.19
N ALA A 216 -16.59 -12.29 -9.88
CA ALA A 216 -17.41 -13.02 -8.91
C ALA A 216 -17.66 -14.47 -9.35
N GLU A 217 -18.08 -14.68 -10.60
CA GLU A 217 -18.36 -16.01 -11.14
C GLU A 217 -17.11 -16.91 -11.13
N ARG A 218 -15.93 -16.37 -11.46
CA ARG A 218 -14.68 -17.13 -11.34
C ARG A 218 -14.34 -17.51 -9.90
N HIS A 219 -14.72 -16.72 -8.91
CA HIS A 219 -14.46 -17.01 -7.51
C HIS A 219 -15.47 -17.98 -6.89
N ARG A 220 -16.65 -18.18 -7.50
CA ARG A 220 -17.61 -19.19 -7.04
C ARG A 220 -17.06 -20.61 -7.04
N ARG A 221 -16.06 -20.91 -7.90
CA ARG A 221 -15.38 -22.22 -7.94
C ARG A 221 -14.75 -22.65 -6.60
N PHE A 222 -14.49 -21.69 -5.72
CA PHE A 222 -13.88 -21.92 -4.40
C PHE A 222 -14.93 -22.16 -3.31
N LEU A 223 -16.21 -21.88 -3.56
CA LEU A 223 -17.27 -22.09 -2.56
C LEU A 223 -17.43 -23.57 -2.27
N TYR A 224 -17.43 -23.93 -0.98
CA TYR A 224 -17.62 -25.30 -0.49
C TYR A 224 -16.60 -26.30 -1.06
N ASN A 225 -15.42 -25.82 -1.48
CA ASN A 225 -14.36 -26.63 -2.07
C ASN A 225 -13.01 -26.28 -1.45
N ASP A 226 -12.69 -26.92 -0.32
CA ASP A 226 -11.44 -26.69 0.42
C ASP A 226 -10.21 -27.01 -0.43
N GLU A 227 -10.26 -28.08 -1.24
CA GLU A 227 -9.14 -28.49 -2.11
C GLU A 227 -8.82 -27.39 -3.14
N ALA A 228 -9.85 -26.79 -3.75
CA ALA A 228 -9.66 -25.70 -4.70
C ALA A 228 -9.08 -24.45 -4.03
N VAL A 229 -9.50 -24.13 -2.80
CA VAL A 229 -8.94 -23.01 -2.02
C VAL A 229 -7.48 -23.28 -1.67
N GLU A 230 -7.14 -24.50 -1.24
CA GLU A 230 -5.78 -24.89 -0.87
C GLU A 230 -4.82 -24.96 -2.06
N ALA A 231 -5.32 -25.35 -3.23
CA ALA A 231 -4.54 -25.38 -4.48
C ALA A 231 -4.28 -23.99 -5.08
N ASP A 232 -5.07 -22.97 -4.70
CA ASP A 232 -4.86 -21.61 -5.20
C ASP A 232 -3.58 -20.99 -4.59
N PRO A 233 -2.66 -20.42 -5.41
CA PRO A 233 -1.41 -19.88 -4.91
C PRO A 233 -1.57 -18.76 -3.88
N LEU A 234 -2.61 -17.95 -3.98
CA LEU A 234 -2.87 -16.85 -3.06
C LEU A 234 -3.68 -17.31 -1.86
N LEU A 235 -4.86 -17.90 -2.10
CA LEU A 235 -5.78 -18.28 -1.02
C LEU A 235 -5.21 -19.43 -0.19
N GLY A 236 -4.58 -20.42 -0.82
CA GLY A 236 -3.99 -21.57 -0.13
C GLY A 236 -2.82 -21.16 0.78
N ALA A 237 -1.92 -20.30 0.28
CA ALA A 237 -0.83 -19.76 1.08
C ALA A 237 -1.35 -18.95 2.28
N LYS A 238 -2.37 -18.12 2.09
CA LYS A 238 -2.98 -17.34 3.18
C LYS A 238 -3.78 -18.22 4.14
N ARG A 239 -4.40 -19.31 3.68
CA ARG A 239 -5.09 -20.31 4.51
C ARG A 239 -4.13 -21.11 5.39
N ALA A 240 -2.94 -21.44 4.90
CA ALA A 240 -1.90 -22.02 5.72
C ALA A 240 -1.48 -21.08 6.86
N LEU A 241 -1.34 -19.77 6.59
CA LEU A 241 -1.03 -18.76 7.61
C LEU A 241 -2.19 -18.56 8.60
N TRP A 242 -3.44 -18.57 8.11
CA TRP A 242 -4.65 -18.49 8.94
C TRP A 242 -4.70 -19.64 9.96
N ARG A 243 -4.49 -20.88 9.51
CA ARG A 243 -4.49 -22.07 10.38
C ARG A 243 -3.34 -22.08 11.39
N ALA A 244 -2.22 -21.40 11.09
CA ALA A 244 -1.08 -21.28 12.00
C ALA A 244 -1.28 -20.22 13.11
N GLN A 245 -2.31 -19.36 13.01
CA GLN A 245 -2.64 -18.40 14.06
C GLN A 245 -3.36 -19.09 15.22
N SER A 246 -3.14 -18.59 16.44
CA SER A 246 -4.17 -18.73 17.47
C SER A 246 -4.29 -17.48 18.30
N GLY A 247 -5.37 -17.47 19.06
CA GLY A 247 -5.66 -16.42 20.00
C GLY A 247 -6.32 -15.26 19.30
N LEU A 248 -6.40 -14.17 20.02
CA LEU A 248 -6.98 -12.93 19.53
C LEU A 248 -5.89 -12.15 18.81
N ALA A 249 -6.19 -11.71 17.59
CA ALA A 249 -5.27 -10.87 16.83
C ALA A 249 -5.06 -9.51 17.53
N ASN A 250 -3.86 -8.97 17.40
CA ASN A 250 -3.47 -7.62 17.80
C ASN A 250 -3.53 -7.33 19.32
N ILE A 251 -3.66 -8.34 20.19
CA ILE A 251 -3.63 -8.15 21.66
C ILE A 251 -2.28 -7.64 22.14
N ARG A 252 -1.19 -8.17 21.58
CA ARG A 252 0.19 -7.75 21.88
C ARG A 252 0.81 -6.92 20.75
N GLY A 253 -0.04 -6.35 19.89
CA GLY A 253 0.39 -5.68 18.67
C GLY A 253 0.95 -6.63 17.62
N LEU A 254 1.39 -6.07 16.49
CA LEU A 254 1.98 -6.82 15.38
C LEU A 254 3.15 -7.71 15.81
N GLU A 255 4.02 -7.20 16.69
CA GLU A 255 5.19 -7.94 17.17
C GLU A 255 4.80 -9.26 17.84
N GLY A 256 3.86 -9.21 18.79
CA GLY A 256 3.42 -10.39 19.52
C GLY A 256 2.74 -11.41 18.61
N ASP A 257 1.90 -10.95 17.67
CA ASP A 257 1.22 -11.85 16.74
C ASP A 257 2.23 -12.55 15.80
N LEU A 258 3.26 -11.85 15.33
CA LEU A 258 4.31 -12.43 14.49
C LEU A 258 5.18 -13.44 15.26
N LEU A 259 5.51 -13.14 16.52
CA LEU A 259 6.23 -14.07 17.40
C LEU A 259 5.42 -15.35 17.65
N ASP A 260 4.12 -15.21 17.94
CA ASP A 260 3.23 -16.36 18.16
C ASP A 260 3.09 -17.20 16.90
N ARG A 261 3.06 -16.56 15.73
CA ARG A 261 3.00 -17.27 14.45
C ARG A 261 4.29 -18.03 14.17
N LEU A 262 5.45 -17.41 14.39
CA LEU A 262 6.76 -18.06 14.22
C LEU A 262 6.98 -19.22 15.18
N SER A 263 6.41 -19.17 16.38
CA SER A 263 6.49 -20.27 17.35
C SER A 263 5.82 -21.57 16.86
N ARG A 264 4.90 -21.45 15.90
CA ARG A 264 4.14 -22.58 15.33
C ARG A 264 4.51 -22.89 13.89
N LYS A 265 4.83 -21.86 13.14
CA LYS A 265 5.28 -21.92 11.75
C LYS A 265 6.69 -21.33 11.67
N SER A 266 7.65 -22.14 12.10
CA SER A 266 9.07 -21.74 12.17
C SER A 266 9.75 -21.57 10.82
N ASP A 267 9.08 -21.91 9.72
CA ASP A 267 9.51 -21.71 8.33
C ASP A 267 8.89 -20.45 7.69
N ASP A 268 8.16 -19.62 8.43
CA ASP A 268 7.56 -18.38 7.92
C ASP A 268 8.61 -17.27 7.71
N ASN A 269 9.19 -17.25 6.52
CA ASN A 269 10.14 -16.22 6.10
C ASN A 269 9.52 -14.81 6.13
N LEU A 270 8.24 -14.65 5.79
CA LEU A 270 7.58 -13.35 5.75
C LEU A 270 7.45 -12.76 7.16
N ALA A 271 7.10 -13.59 8.15
CA ALA A 271 7.09 -13.16 9.55
C ALA A 271 8.46 -12.70 10.03
N VAL A 272 9.54 -13.43 9.70
CA VAL A 272 10.90 -13.01 10.05
C VAL A 272 11.26 -11.68 9.39
N GLN A 273 10.91 -11.47 8.12
CA GLN A 273 11.18 -10.21 7.43
C GLN A 273 10.45 -9.04 8.09
N TYR A 274 9.15 -9.17 8.37
CA TYR A 274 8.37 -8.11 9.02
C TYR A 274 8.79 -7.86 10.46
N LEU A 275 9.10 -8.90 11.23
CA LEU A 275 9.54 -8.77 12.61
C LEU A 275 10.93 -8.12 12.70
N GLY A 276 11.85 -8.50 11.81
CA GLY A 276 13.14 -7.84 11.69
C GLY A 276 13.01 -6.39 11.24
N ALA A 277 12.18 -6.10 10.23
CA ALA A 277 11.88 -4.73 9.82
C ALA A 277 11.30 -3.91 10.97
N TYR A 278 10.37 -4.46 11.74
CA TYR A 278 9.81 -3.85 12.94
C TYR A 278 10.89 -3.50 13.97
N TYR A 279 11.79 -4.44 14.30
CA TYR A 279 12.88 -4.19 15.23
C TYR A 279 13.89 -3.16 14.73
N LEU A 280 14.26 -3.22 13.45
CA LEU A 280 15.22 -2.27 12.88
C LEU A 280 14.64 -0.86 12.81
N LEU A 281 13.38 -0.71 12.40
CA LEU A 281 12.69 0.58 12.34
C LEU A 281 12.49 1.21 13.72
N SER A 282 12.17 0.40 14.73
CA SER A 282 12.06 0.83 16.14
C SER A 282 13.40 0.94 16.86
N LYS A 283 14.52 0.63 16.18
CA LYS A 283 15.88 0.60 16.73
C LYS A 283 16.04 -0.36 17.93
N ASN A 284 15.15 -1.34 18.06
CA ASN A 284 15.22 -2.38 19.07
C ASN A 284 16.25 -3.46 18.67
N LEU A 285 17.52 -3.15 18.84
CA LEU A 285 18.61 -4.08 18.51
C LEU A 285 18.57 -5.36 19.35
N GLN A 286 18.07 -5.31 20.60
CA GLN A 286 17.96 -6.51 21.43
C GLN A 286 16.91 -7.48 20.91
N GLY A 287 15.74 -6.98 20.50
CA GLY A 287 14.71 -7.79 19.82
C GLY A 287 15.24 -8.39 18.52
N PHE A 288 15.95 -7.57 17.73
CA PHE A 288 16.60 -8.04 16.50
C PHE A 288 17.65 -9.13 16.76
N LYS A 289 18.49 -8.98 17.79
CA LYS A 289 19.47 -9.99 18.21
C LYS A 289 18.79 -11.33 18.50
N ASN A 290 17.75 -11.31 19.33
CA ASN A 290 17.00 -12.52 19.70
C ASN A 290 16.39 -13.20 18.45
N LEU A 291 15.87 -12.41 17.50
CA LEU A 291 15.33 -12.90 16.24
C LEU A 291 16.40 -13.62 15.41
N ILE A 292 17.53 -12.99 15.13
CA ILE A 292 18.55 -13.61 14.27
C ILE A 292 19.21 -14.82 14.94
N GLU A 293 19.43 -14.80 16.25
CA GLU A 293 20.00 -15.94 16.98
C GLU A 293 19.06 -17.15 17.01
N SER A 294 17.74 -16.91 16.96
CA SER A 294 16.73 -17.97 16.96
C SER A 294 16.48 -18.56 15.58
N TYR A 295 16.49 -17.74 14.53
CA TYR A 295 16.01 -18.15 13.20
C TYR A 295 17.10 -18.24 12.13
N TYR A 296 18.29 -17.67 12.31
CA TYR A 296 19.35 -17.78 11.30
C TYR A 296 19.75 -19.23 11.04
N GLY A 297 19.81 -19.61 9.76
CA GLY A 297 20.09 -20.98 9.31
C GLY A 297 18.85 -21.88 9.25
N THR A 298 17.70 -21.43 9.74
CA THR A 298 16.42 -22.15 9.59
C THR A 298 15.81 -21.91 8.20
N PRO A 299 14.78 -22.68 7.79
CA PRO A 299 14.06 -22.41 6.55
C PRO A 299 13.47 -20.99 6.46
N ALA A 300 13.10 -20.36 7.58
CA ALA A 300 12.59 -18.99 7.60
C ALA A 300 13.67 -17.93 7.37
N LEU A 301 14.94 -18.18 7.71
CA LEU A 301 16.04 -17.24 7.51
C LEU A 301 17.33 -17.98 7.13
N ARG A 302 17.34 -18.53 5.91
CA ARG A 302 18.49 -19.29 5.38
C ARG A 302 19.73 -18.43 5.22
N THR A 303 19.54 -17.20 4.74
CA THR A 303 20.59 -16.22 4.51
C THR A 303 20.18 -14.91 5.16
N LEU A 304 21.16 -14.15 5.65
CA LEU A 304 20.92 -12.83 6.21
C LEU A 304 20.77 -11.78 5.09
N PRO A 305 19.62 -11.10 5.00
CA PRO A 305 19.44 -10.00 4.07
C PRO A 305 20.42 -8.85 4.35
N LYS A 306 20.74 -8.03 3.34
CA LYS A 306 21.70 -6.90 3.46
C LYS A 306 21.44 -6.05 4.70
N SER A 307 20.22 -5.56 4.91
CA SER A 307 19.89 -4.69 6.05
C SER A 307 20.12 -5.39 7.40
N PHE A 308 19.92 -6.70 7.46
CA PHE A 308 20.14 -7.48 8.68
C PHE A 308 21.64 -7.69 8.93
N GLN A 309 22.44 -7.91 7.88
CA GLN A 309 23.90 -7.93 7.99
C GLN A 309 24.44 -6.59 8.52
N GLU A 310 23.91 -5.48 7.99
CA GLU A 310 24.26 -4.14 8.45
C GLU A 310 23.91 -3.95 9.94
N ALA A 311 22.76 -4.45 10.39
CA ALA A 311 22.36 -4.40 11.79
C ALA A 311 23.22 -5.30 12.71
N VAL A 312 23.70 -6.46 12.22
CA VAL A 312 24.64 -7.31 12.96
C VAL A 312 25.94 -6.57 13.28
N ILE A 313 26.44 -5.76 12.35
CA ILE A 313 27.64 -4.95 12.58
C ILE A 313 27.42 -3.93 13.70
N LEU A 314 26.25 -3.28 13.76
CA LEU A 314 25.95 -2.35 14.86
C LEU A 314 25.77 -3.05 16.20
N LEU A 315 25.22 -4.26 16.19
CA LEU A 315 25.07 -5.08 17.40
C LEU A 315 26.41 -5.46 18.02
N ALA A 316 27.41 -5.78 17.19
CA ALA A 316 28.63 -6.40 17.63
C ALA A 316 29.85 -5.84 16.88
N GLU A 317 30.03 -4.51 16.88
CA GLU A 317 31.04 -3.82 16.04
C GLU A 317 32.48 -4.32 16.27
N LYS A 318 32.78 -4.78 17.49
CA LYS A 318 34.12 -5.23 17.91
C LYS A 318 34.30 -6.75 17.91
N ASP A 319 33.25 -7.51 17.62
CA ASP A 319 33.23 -8.96 17.72
C ASP A 319 33.21 -9.59 16.33
N MET A 320 34.41 -9.89 15.81
CA MET A 320 34.57 -10.50 14.49
C MET A 320 34.05 -11.94 14.45
N ASP A 321 34.10 -12.67 15.57
CA ASP A 321 33.59 -14.03 15.66
C ASP A 321 32.07 -14.05 15.48
N TYR A 322 31.38 -13.04 16.04
CA TYR A 322 29.95 -12.83 15.81
C TYR A 322 29.64 -12.58 14.33
N TRP A 323 30.47 -11.80 13.61
CA TRP A 323 30.26 -11.57 12.17
C TRP A 323 30.46 -12.84 11.35
N HIS A 324 31.45 -13.66 11.71
CA HIS A 324 31.70 -14.96 11.08
C HIS A 324 30.57 -15.96 11.34
N ARG A 325 30.01 -16.00 12.56
CA ARG A 325 28.86 -16.85 12.92
C ARG A 325 27.65 -16.62 12.00
N PHE A 326 27.46 -15.38 11.57
CA PHE A 326 26.35 -14.96 10.71
C PHE A 326 26.69 -14.86 9.22
N ASN A 327 27.91 -15.28 8.84
CA ASN A 327 28.40 -15.29 7.45
C ASN A 327 28.18 -13.94 6.73
N LEU A 328 28.61 -12.84 7.35
CA LEU A 328 28.50 -11.50 6.77
C LEU A 328 29.31 -11.42 5.47
N SER A 329 28.71 -10.82 4.44
CA SER A 329 29.37 -10.67 3.15
C SER A 329 30.57 -9.72 3.23
N SER A 330 31.61 -10.03 2.48
CA SER A 330 32.82 -9.18 2.38
C SER A 330 32.47 -7.78 1.90
N GLN A 331 31.47 -7.65 1.03
CA GLN A 331 30.98 -6.38 0.52
C GLN A 331 30.40 -5.49 1.63
N VAL A 332 29.58 -6.03 2.52
CA VAL A 332 29.00 -5.27 3.64
C VAL A 332 30.08 -4.86 4.64
N ILE A 333 31.03 -5.76 4.95
CA ILE A 333 32.16 -5.47 5.83
C ILE A 333 33.05 -4.34 5.28
N GLN A 334 33.40 -4.42 3.99
CA GLN A 334 34.18 -3.36 3.32
C GLN A 334 33.42 -2.04 3.27
N ARG A 335 32.11 -2.08 3.00
CA ARG A 335 31.25 -0.89 3.01
C ARG A 335 31.20 -0.24 4.39
N PHE A 336 31.19 -1.03 5.47
CA PHE A 336 31.25 -0.51 6.85
C PHE A 336 32.61 0.12 7.18
N ALA A 337 33.71 -0.48 6.75
CA ALA A 337 35.04 0.10 6.94
C ALA A 337 35.14 1.49 6.29
N GLY A 338 34.60 1.65 5.08
CA GLY A 338 34.48 2.95 4.40
C GLY A 338 33.58 3.93 5.17
N TYR A 339 32.43 3.48 5.65
CA TYR A 339 31.53 4.27 6.48
C TYR A 339 32.25 4.82 7.73
N ARG A 340 32.96 3.94 8.46
CA ARG A 340 33.72 4.30 9.65
C ARG A 340 34.84 5.28 9.33
N GLN A 341 35.58 5.10 8.24
CA GLN A 341 36.63 6.03 7.83
C GLN A 341 36.08 7.45 7.60
N VAL A 342 34.94 7.58 6.92
CA VAL A 342 34.29 8.88 6.69
C VAL A 342 33.84 9.51 8.01
N VAL A 343 33.19 8.75 8.89
CA VAL A 343 32.74 9.22 10.21
C VAL A 343 33.92 9.69 11.06
N LEU A 344 34.99 8.90 11.15
CA LEU A 344 36.17 9.23 11.96
C LEU A 344 36.93 10.44 11.42
N GLY A 345 37.09 10.54 10.10
CA GLY A 345 37.79 11.66 9.46
C GLY A 345 37.04 13.00 9.50
N ASN A 346 35.73 12.97 9.76
CA ASN A 346 34.85 14.15 9.64
C ASN A 346 33.97 14.39 10.88
N ARG A 347 34.35 13.89 12.07
CA ARG A 347 33.53 13.97 13.30
C ARG A 347 33.02 15.38 13.64
N ASN A 348 33.83 16.40 13.37
CA ASN A 348 33.48 17.81 13.65
C ASN A 348 32.97 18.57 12.43
N ASN A 349 32.77 17.90 11.30
CA ASN A 349 32.31 18.54 10.08
C ASN A 349 30.77 18.62 10.08
N PRO A 350 30.17 19.83 10.06
CA PRO A 350 28.71 19.96 10.05
C PRO A 350 28.06 19.37 8.79
N GLN A 351 28.82 19.13 7.71
CA GLN A 351 28.33 18.50 6.48
C GLN A 351 28.38 16.97 6.50
N LEU A 352 28.87 16.35 7.58
CA LEU A 352 28.97 14.89 7.70
C LEU A 352 27.65 14.15 7.37
N PRO A 353 26.45 14.58 7.84
CA PRO A 353 25.21 13.91 7.48
C PRO A 353 24.93 13.92 5.97
N ALA A 354 25.23 15.02 5.28
CA ALA A 354 25.03 15.13 3.83
C ALA A 354 26.04 14.27 3.06
N MET A 355 27.28 14.16 3.53
CA MET A 355 28.29 13.27 2.95
C MET A 355 27.88 11.80 3.08
N LEU A 356 27.44 11.40 4.28
CA LEU A 356 26.99 10.03 4.53
C LEU A 356 25.71 9.71 3.76
N SER A 357 24.78 10.66 3.64
CA SER A 357 23.55 10.47 2.86
C SER A 357 23.84 10.16 1.39
N ARG A 358 24.90 10.72 0.80
CA ARG A 358 25.24 10.49 -0.62
C ARG A 358 25.82 9.11 -0.86
N SER A 359 26.67 8.62 0.03
CA SER A 359 27.42 7.37 -0.17
C SER A 359 26.83 6.16 0.56
N PHE A 360 26.11 6.40 1.65
CA PHE A 360 25.59 5.38 2.57
C PHE A 360 24.14 5.62 2.98
N GLY A 361 23.40 6.53 2.29
CA GLY A 361 22.00 6.81 2.59
C GLY A 361 21.07 5.60 2.43
N ASP A 362 21.53 4.58 1.70
CA ASP A 362 20.84 3.32 1.42
C ASP A 362 21.10 2.20 2.45
N THR A 363 21.75 2.54 3.58
CA THR A 363 22.18 1.60 4.62
C THR A 363 21.38 1.78 5.91
N TYR A 364 21.21 0.69 6.65
CA TYR A 364 20.64 0.71 7.99
C TYR A 364 21.46 1.58 8.95
N TRP A 365 22.78 1.66 8.80
CA TRP A 365 23.63 2.50 9.65
C TRP A 365 23.25 3.98 9.56
N PHE A 366 23.00 4.46 8.34
CA PHE A 366 22.56 5.84 8.13
C PHE A 366 21.19 6.08 8.75
N TYR A 367 20.24 5.16 8.54
CA TYR A 367 18.92 5.21 9.18
C TYR A 367 19.04 5.26 10.72
N PHE A 368 19.81 4.33 11.30
CA PHE A 368 19.95 4.19 12.75
C PHE A 368 20.46 5.46 13.42
N ILE A 369 21.43 6.15 12.81
CA ILE A 369 22.04 7.36 13.39
C ILE A 369 21.21 8.62 13.09
N TYR A 370 20.73 8.80 11.85
CA TYR A 370 20.23 10.10 11.40
C TYR A 370 18.72 10.20 11.20
N LYS A 371 18.01 9.08 11.05
CA LYS A 371 16.56 9.08 10.93
C LYS A 371 15.94 8.87 12.31
N LYS A 372 14.87 9.60 12.60
CA LYS A 372 14.16 9.53 13.88
C LYS A 372 13.13 8.43 13.88
#